data_AF-A0A8S3YL61-F1
#
_entry.id   AF-A0A8S3YL61-F1
#
_cell.length_a   1.000
_cell.length_b   1.000
_cell.length_c   1.000
_cell.angle_alpha   90.00
_cell.angle_beta   90.00
_cell.angle_gamma   90.00
#
_symmetry.space_group_name_H-M   'P 1'
#
loop_
_entity.id
_entity.type
_entity.pdbx_description
1 polymer ?
#
loop_
_entity_poly.entity_id
_entity_poly.type
_entity_poly.pdbx_seq_one_letter_code
_entity_poly.pdbx_strand_id
1 'polypeptide(L)'
;MASKRNNIIPNGHFHKDWQRMVKTWFNQPLRKKRNHAACAKKAAAIAAQPVTGLLRPIVRCPTFKYDTKIRFGRVNKKVARTIGISVDYHRRSMSIESLQQNLQRTKEYKTKLIIFPPKEGKPVLPLEIRFKPEKARLPTEDERNHNSCVALRQARINAKLVV
;
A
#
# COMPACT_ATOMS: atom_id res chain seq x y z
N MET A 1 -39.06 27.22 -0.73
CA MET A 1 -38.79 28.57 -1.25
C MET A 1 -38.79 28.50 -2.76
N ALA A 2 -39.55 29.35 -3.45
CA ALA A 2 -39.46 29.44 -4.90
C ALA A 2 -38.06 29.93 -5.30
N SER A 3 -37.44 29.31 -6.30
CA SER A 3 -36.17 29.80 -6.84
C SER A 3 -36.39 31.20 -7.41
N LYS A 4 -35.64 32.18 -6.91
CA LYS A 4 -35.60 33.53 -7.50
C LYS A 4 -34.47 33.57 -8.53
N ARG A 5 -34.70 34.22 -9.68
CA ARG A 5 -33.71 34.43 -10.75
C ARG A 5 -33.12 33.12 -11.30
N ASN A 6 -32.05 33.22 -12.09
CA ASN A 6 -31.35 32.08 -12.69
C ASN A 6 -30.32 31.48 -11.70
N ASN A 7 -30.81 30.69 -10.75
CA ASN A 7 -29.98 29.97 -9.79
C ASN A 7 -29.96 28.47 -10.10
N ILE A 8 -28.92 27.77 -9.63
CA ILE A 8 -28.80 26.31 -9.75
C ILE A 8 -30.01 25.62 -9.13
N ILE A 9 -30.54 24.61 -9.82
CA ILE A 9 -31.67 23.79 -9.34
C ILE A 9 -31.23 23.11 -8.03
N PRO A 10 -31.93 23.36 -6.90
CA PRO A 10 -31.53 22.78 -5.62
C PRO A 10 -31.77 21.26 -5.59
N ASN A 11 -30.75 20.50 -5.17
CA ASN A 11 -30.84 19.06 -4.94
C ASN A 11 -30.53 18.71 -3.46
N GLY A 12 -31.28 19.32 -2.55
CA GLY A 12 -31.08 19.18 -1.10
C GLY A 12 -31.66 17.88 -0.56
N HIS A 13 -30.85 17.05 0.10
CA HIS A 13 -31.28 15.77 0.66
C HIS A 13 -31.70 15.89 2.14
N PHE A 14 -32.60 16.83 2.45
CA PHE A 14 -33.04 17.16 3.83
C PHE A 14 -34.53 16.88 4.08
N HIS A 15 -35.13 15.98 3.29
CA HIS A 15 -36.58 15.69 3.32
C HIS A 15 -36.99 14.69 4.42
N LYS A 16 -36.04 13.99 5.04
CA LYS A 16 -36.26 13.08 6.17
C LYS A 16 -35.99 13.81 7.49
N ASP A 17 -36.38 13.22 8.62
CA ASP A 17 -36.00 13.72 9.95
C ASP A 17 -34.50 13.50 10.23
N TRP A 18 -33.68 14.31 9.58
CA TRP A 18 -32.22 14.26 9.62
C TRP A 18 -31.66 14.82 10.93
N GLN A 19 -32.41 15.71 11.61
CA GLN A 19 -31.98 16.38 12.83
C GLN A 19 -31.70 15.39 13.96
N ARG A 20 -32.49 14.30 14.05
CA ARG A 20 -32.27 13.20 15.00
C ARG A 20 -30.98 12.41 14.76
N MET A 21 -30.43 12.45 13.54
CA MET A 21 -29.25 11.66 13.13
C MET A 21 -27.99 12.52 12.95
N VAL A 22 -27.99 13.75 13.48
CA VAL A 22 -26.84 14.65 13.39
C VAL A 22 -25.71 14.11 14.26
N LYS A 23 -24.65 13.62 13.62
CA LYS A 23 -23.43 13.20 14.31
C LYS A 23 -22.51 14.39 14.53
N THR A 24 -22.36 14.80 15.79
CA THR A 24 -21.42 15.85 16.19
C THR A 24 -20.01 15.30 16.42
N TRP A 25 -18.99 16.14 16.27
CA TRP A 25 -17.57 15.75 16.35
C TRP A 25 -16.83 16.38 17.54
N PHE A 26 -17.56 16.86 18.55
CA PHE A 26 -16.96 17.46 19.76
C PHE A 26 -16.05 16.51 20.55
N ASN A 27 -16.28 15.20 20.41
CA ASN A 27 -15.47 14.15 21.05
C ASN A 27 -14.16 13.84 20.29
N GLN A 28 -13.89 14.46 19.14
CA GLN A 28 -12.69 14.24 18.33
C GLN A 28 -11.37 14.44 19.10
N PRO A 29 -11.14 15.53 19.87
CA PRO A 29 -9.90 15.70 20.63
C PRO A 29 -9.73 14.64 21.72
N LEU A 30 -10.80 14.28 22.45
CA LEU A 30 -10.75 13.22 23.46
C LEU A 30 -10.52 11.84 22.82
N ARG A 31 -11.10 11.57 21.65
CA ARG A 31 -10.84 10.34 20.88
C ARG A 31 -9.38 10.27 20.43
N LYS A 32 -8.76 11.38 20.02
CA LYS A 32 -7.33 11.45 19.70
C LYS A 32 -6.46 11.09 20.91
N LYS A 33 -6.73 11.72 22.08
CA LYS A 33 -6.02 11.41 23.34
C LYS A 33 -6.19 9.94 23.74
N ARG A 34 -7.41 9.40 23.66
CA ARG A 34 -7.70 7.99 23.97
C ARG A 34 -6.94 7.02 23.07
N ASN A 35 -6.94 7.27 21.76
CA ASN A 35 -6.21 6.44 20.80
C ASN A 35 -4.70 6.49 21.06
N HIS A 36 -4.16 7.66 21.42
CA HIS A 36 -2.76 7.82 21.79
C HIS A 36 -2.41 7.00 23.05
N ALA A 37 -3.20 7.13 24.12
CA ALA A 37 -3.00 6.38 25.36
C ALA A 37 -3.07 4.85 25.13
N ALA A 38 -4.02 4.39 24.30
CA ALA A 38 -4.12 2.97 23.93
C ALA A 38 -2.89 2.49 23.13
N CYS A 39 -2.38 3.32 22.22
CA CYS A 39 -1.16 3.03 21.48
C CYS A 39 0.06 2.94 22.41
N ALA A 40 0.21 3.89 23.34
CA ALA A 40 1.28 3.89 24.34
C ALA A 40 1.20 2.68 25.28
N LYS A 41 0.01 2.33 25.77
CA LYS A 41 -0.21 1.13 26.59
C LYS A 41 0.15 -0.15 25.83
N LYS A 42 -0.22 -0.24 24.54
CA LYS A 42 0.14 -1.37 23.68
C LYS A 42 1.65 -1.45 23.46
N ALA A 43 2.31 -0.31 23.25
CA ALA A 43 3.76 -0.25 23.09
C ALA A 43 4.49 -0.76 24.34
N ALA A 44 4.07 -0.30 25.52
CA ALA A 44 4.62 -0.75 26.80
C ALA A 44 4.43 -2.26 27.02
N ALA A 45 3.27 -2.82 26.65
CA ALA A 45 3.00 -4.26 26.80
C ALA A 45 3.82 -5.16 25.86
N ILE A 46 4.14 -4.67 24.66
CA ILE A 46 4.89 -5.41 23.64
C ILE A 46 6.42 -5.22 23.81
N ALA A 47 6.83 -4.20 24.56
CA ALA A 47 8.21 -3.84 24.87
C ALA A 47 9.11 -3.74 23.62
N ALA A 48 9.90 -4.78 23.35
CA ALA A 48 10.91 -4.76 22.29
C ALA A 48 10.37 -5.00 20.87
N GLN A 49 9.13 -5.49 20.71
CA GLN A 49 8.59 -5.69 19.35
C GLN A 49 7.98 -4.40 18.78
N PRO A 50 8.00 -4.21 17.45
CA PRO A 50 7.47 -3.02 16.81
C PRO A 50 5.95 -2.86 16.98
N VAL A 51 5.52 -1.69 17.44
CA VAL A 51 4.10 -1.35 17.73
C VAL A 51 3.22 -1.38 16.47
N THR A 52 3.82 -1.07 15.31
CA THR A 52 3.19 -1.05 13.97
C THR A 52 2.71 -2.43 13.52
N GLY A 53 3.15 -3.50 14.19
CA GLY A 53 2.70 -4.86 13.99
C GLY A 53 3.49 -5.62 12.93
N LEU A 54 2.86 -6.64 12.34
CA LEU A 54 3.50 -7.60 11.44
C LEU A 54 3.95 -6.95 10.12
N LEU A 55 5.07 -7.44 9.56
CA LEU A 55 5.54 -7.08 8.23
C LEU A 55 4.47 -7.39 7.17
N ARG A 56 4.19 -6.40 6.32
CA ARG A 56 3.27 -6.48 5.19
C ARG A 56 4.02 -6.49 3.86
N PRO A 57 3.54 -7.20 2.82
CA PRO A 57 4.19 -7.27 1.53
C PRO A 57 3.91 -6.01 0.73
N ILE A 58 4.74 -5.77 -0.26
CA ILE A 58 4.55 -4.75 -1.27
C ILE A 58 3.60 -5.29 -2.34
N VAL A 59 2.51 -4.55 -2.60
CA VAL A 59 1.45 -4.92 -3.54
C VAL A 59 1.05 -3.72 -4.39
N ARG A 60 0.80 -3.96 -5.68
CA ARG A 60 0.25 -2.96 -6.62
C ARG A 60 -1.26 -2.83 -6.45
N CYS A 61 -1.83 -1.65 -6.66
CA CYS A 61 -3.28 -1.50 -6.64
C CYS A 61 -3.93 -2.11 -7.90
N PRO A 62 -5.17 -2.62 -7.82
CA PRO A 62 -5.73 -3.50 -8.85
C PRO A 62 -6.22 -2.80 -10.12
N THR A 63 -6.66 -1.54 -10.05
CA THR A 63 -7.27 -0.84 -11.19
C THR A 63 -6.26 -0.03 -11.98
N PHE A 64 -6.46 0.14 -13.29
CA PHE A 64 -5.62 0.98 -14.16
C PHE A 64 -5.32 2.38 -13.60
N LYS A 65 -6.30 3.04 -12.98
CA LYS A 65 -6.10 4.36 -12.35
C LYS A 65 -5.03 4.37 -11.23
N TYR A 66 -4.79 3.24 -10.58
CA TYR A 66 -3.95 3.14 -9.38
C TYR A 66 -2.81 2.12 -9.52
N ASP A 67 -2.64 1.46 -10.67
CA ASP A 67 -1.67 0.38 -10.87
C ASP A 67 -0.21 0.85 -10.65
N THR A 68 0.09 2.11 -10.96
CA THR A 68 1.36 2.79 -10.66
C THR A 68 1.64 2.89 -9.17
N LYS A 69 0.59 2.90 -8.32
CA LYS A 69 0.71 3.06 -6.88
C LYS A 69 0.96 1.72 -6.19
N ILE A 70 1.92 1.75 -5.27
CA ILE A 70 2.25 0.64 -4.37
C ILE A 70 1.56 0.86 -3.03
N ARG A 71 1.11 -0.22 -2.39
CA ARG A 71 0.60 -0.25 -1.02
C ARG A 71 1.07 -1.49 -0.26
N PHE A 72 0.87 -1.47 1.05
CA PHE A 72 1.10 -2.65 1.89
C PHE A 72 -0.10 -3.61 1.86
N GLY A 73 0.14 -4.87 1.52
CA GLY A 73 -0.86 -5.96 1.50
C GLY A 73 -0.91 -6.80 2.78
N ARG A 74 -1.27 -8.07 2.65
CA ARG A 74 -1.17 -9.11 3.70
C ARG A 74 -0.19 -10.22 3.21
N VAL A 75 0.77 -10.69 4.03
CA VAL A 75 1.88 -11.68 3.67
C VAL A 75 1.39 -13.14 3.74
N ASN A 76 2.11 -14.27 3.60
CA ASN A 76 1.62 -15.70 3.63
C ASN A 76 2.51 -16.65 4.55
N LYS A 77 1.98 -17.81 5.03
CA LYS A 77 2.55 -18.97 5.81
C LYS A 77 2.56 -18.99 7.37
N LYS A 78 2.26 -20.15 8.00
CA LYS A 78 2.05 -20.35 9.47
C LYS A 78 3.22 -19.99 10.42
N VAL A 79 4.48 -20.28 10.08
CA VAL A 79 5.68 -19.92 10.90
C VAL A 79 5.98 -18.42 10.85
N ALA A 80 5.51 -17.74 9.80
CA ALA A 80 5.80 -16.34 9.56
C ALA A 80 5.19 -15.43 10.63
N ARG A 81 4.00 -15.79 11.17
CA ARG A 81 3.32 -15.01 12.22
C ARG A 81 4.14 -14.89 13.50
N THR A 82 4.82 -15.95 13.93
CA THR A 82 5.66 -15.96 15.13
C THR A 82 6.85 -15.02 15.02
N ILE A 83 7.43 -14.92 13.81
CA ILE A 83 8.60 -14.08 13.48
C ILE A 83 8.18 -12.61 13.20
N GLY A 84 6.88 -12.32 13.23
CA GLY A 84 6.37 -10.98 12.99
C GLY A 84 6.04 -10.68 11.53
N ILE A 85 5.73 -11.70 10.72
CA ILE A 85 5.38 -11.57 9.29
C ILE A 85 3.90 -11.94 9.08
N SER A 86 3.14 -11.11 8.34
CA SER A 86 1.71 -11.33 8.09
C SER A 86 1.42 -12.60 7.27
N VAL A 87 0.18 -13.09 7.27
CA VAL A 87 -0.21 -14.30 6.51
C VAL A 87 -1.59 -14.12 5.82
N ASP A 88 -1.75 -14.62 4.59
CA ASP A 88 -2.73 -14.34 3.54
C ASP A 88 -2.58 -15.46 2.52
N TYR A 89 -3.52 -16.39 2.60
CA TYR A 89 -3.53 -17.60 1.81
C TYR A 89 -4.19 -17.40 0.44
N HIS A 90 -4.87 -16.26 0.22
CA HIS A 90 -5.67 -16.05 -0.98
C HIS A 90 -4.89 -15.36 -2.11
N ARG A 91 -3.82 -14.64 -1.76
CA ARG A 91 -3.02 -13.90 -2.76
C ARG A 91 -2.11 -14.82 -3.55
N ARG A 92 -2.21 -14.75 -4.88
CA ARG A 92 -1.31 -15.41 -5.83
C ARG A 92 -0.33 -14.40 -6.44
N SER A 93 0.90 -14.82 -6.75
CA SER A 93 1.87 -14.00 -7.49
C SER A 93 1.74 -14.27 -8.98
N MET A 94 1.34 -13.26 -9.76
CA MET A 94 1.19 -13.37 -11.22
C MET A 94 2.46 -12.95 -11.97
N SER A 95 3.25 -12.05 -11.39
CA SER A 95 4.51 -11.56 -11.96
C SER A 95 5.71 -11.96 -11.12
N ILE A 96 6.79 -12.38 -11.79
CA ILE A 96 8.07 -12.78 -11.16
C ILE A 96 8.70 -11.59 -10.41
N GLU A 97 8.64 -10.39 -10.96
CA GLU A 97 9.16 -9.16 -10.32
C GLU A 97 8.55 -8.93 -8.94
N SER A 98 7.21 -9.01 -8.84
CA SER A 98 6.50 -8.85 -7.56
C SER A 98 6.90 -9.91 -6.53
N LEU A 99 7.22 -11.11 -7.00
CA LEU A 99 7.67 -12.21 -6.16
C LEU A 99 9.08 -11.91 -5.65
N GLN A 100 10.01 -11.56 -6.55
CA GLN A 100 11.39 -11.21 -6.22
C GLN A 100 11.47 -10.02 -5.25
N GLN A 101 10.70 -8.95 -5.49
CA GLN A 101 10.65 -7.78 -4.63
C GLN A 101 10.21 -8.14 -3.20
N ASN A 102 9.18 -9.00 -3.06
CA ASN A 102 8.70 -9.43 -1.76
C ASN A 102 9.63 -10.45 -1.08
N LEU A 103 10.30 -11.30 -1.85
CA LEU A 103 11.35 -12.18 -1.35
C LEU A 103 12.51 -11.36 -0.80
N GLN A 104 13.00 -10.38 -1.55
CA GLN A 104 14.06 -9.47 -1.13
C GLN A 104 13.67 -8.71 0.13
N ARG A 105 12.46 -8.13 0.18
CA ARG A 105 11.92 -7.48 1.38
C ARG A 105 11.87 -8.41 2.60
N THR A 106 11.51 -9.68 2.39
CA THR A 106 11.46 -10.66 3.49
C THR A 106 12.87 -11.05 3.96
N LYS A 107 13.84 -11.17 3.04
CA LYS A 107 15.25 -11.38 3.36
C LYS A 107 15.79 -10.20 4.18
N GLU A 108 15.54 -8.97 3.74
CA GLU A 108 15.93 -7.74 4.45
C GLU A 108 15.29 -7.63 5.84
N TYR A 109 14.03 -8.05 5.98
CA TYR A 109 13.39 -8.08 7.29
C TYR A 109 14.08 -9.09 8.22
N LYS A 110 14.40 -10.29 7.71
CA LYS A 110 15.10 -11.31 8.50
C LYS A 110 16.50 -10.89 8.92
N THR A 111 17.23 -10.16 8.08
CA THR A 111 18.57 -9.65 8.44
C THR A 111 18.49 -8.57 9.53
N LYS A 112 17.45 -7.73 9.52
CA LYS A 112 17.23 -6.68 10.54
C LYS A 112 16.56 -7.18 11.82
N LEU A 113 15.96 -8.37 11.79
CA LEU A 113 15.20 -8.90 12.92
C LEU A 113 16.16 -9.43 13.99
N ILE A 114 16.13 -8.79 15.15
CA ILE A 114 16.77 -9.30 16.36
C ILE A 114 15.79 -10.29 17.00
N ILE A 115 16.07 -11.59 16.85
CA ILE A 115 15.33 -12.64 17.56
C ILE A 115 16.03 -12.86 18.89
N PHE A 116 15.35 -12.54 19.98
CA PHE A 116 15.83 -12.93 21.30
C PHE A 116 15.86 -14.45 21.36
N PRO A 117 17.04 -15.05 21.58
CA PRO A 117 17.09 -16.47 21.80
C PRO A 117 16.37 -16.77 23.12
N PRO A 118 15.70 -17.92 23.24
CA PRO A 118 15.16 -18.35 24.53
C PRO A 118 16.25 -18.55 25.60
N LYS A 119 17.55 -18.52 25.22
CA LYS A 119 18.75 -18.53 26.08
C LYS A 119 19.83 -17.59 25.53
N GLU A 120 20.47 -16.80 26.39
CA GLU A 120 21.41 -15.72 26.03
C GLU A 120 22.71 -16.23 25.36
N GLY A 121 23.27 -15.49 24.38
CA GLY A 121 24.66 -15.70 23.91
C GLY A 121 24.97 -15.73 22.41
N LYS A 122 24.28 -15.00 21.52
CA LYS A 122 24.70 -14.90 20.09
C LYS A 122 24.71 -13.45 19.57
N PRO A 123 25.81 -12.99 18.92
CA PRO A 123 25.94 -11.62 18.42
C PRO A 123 25.25 -11.39 17.07
N VAL A 124 24.93 -10.13 16.77
CA VAL A 124 24.23 -9.67 15.56
C VAL A 124 25.12 -8.69 14.77
N LEU A 125 25.15 -8.83 13.44
CA LEU A 125 25.99 -8.04 12.50
C LEU A 125 25.13 -7.13 11.58
N PRO A 126 25.61 -5.92 11.18
CA PRO A 126 24.88 -5.03 10.26
C PRO A 126 25.50 -4.94 8.85
N LEU A 127 24.69 -4.66 7.80
CA LEU A 127 25.15 -4.26 6.44
C LEU A 127 24.14 -3.39 5.65
N GLU A 128 24.68 -2.64 4.67
CA GLU A 128 24.15 -1.44 3.98
C GLU A 128 23.33 -1.67 2.69
N ILE A 129 22.59 -0.62 2.27
CA ILE A 129 21.74 -0.60 1.06
C ILE A 129 22.47 0.10 -0.09
N ARG A 130 22.53 -0.53 -1.28
CA ARG A 130 23.01 0.09 -2.52
C ARG A 130 21.86 0.47 -3.45
N PHE A 131 21.76 1.76 -3.76
CA PHE A 131 20.95 2.30 -4.85
C PHE A 131 21.81 2.34 -6.12
N LYS A 132 21.33 1.80 -7.24
CA LYS A 132 21.98 1.93 -8.55
C LYS A 132 21.09 2.82 -9.44
N PRO A 133 21.48 4.08 -9.70
CA PRO A 133 20.84 4.87 -10.73
C PRO A 133 21.19 4.31 -12.11
N GLU A 134 20.22 4.30 -13.02
CA GLU A 134 20.49 4.06 -14.43
C GLU A 134 21.22 5.27 -15.02
N LYS A 135 22.26 5.00 -15.79
CA LYS A 135 23.08 6.04 -16.42
C LYS A 135 22.34 6.64 -17.61
N ALA A 136 22.60 7.91 -17.89
CA ALA A 136 22.13 8.53 -19.13
C ALA A 136 22.60 7.72 -20.35
N ARG A 137 21.70 7.48 -21.31
CA ARG A 137 21.96 6.70 -22.52
C ARG A 137 21.61 7.50 -23.77
N LEU A 138 22.36 7.29 -24.85
CA LEU A 138 22.05 7.87 -26.16
C LEU A 138 20.82 7.16 -26.75
N PRO A 139 19.86 7.88 -27.34
CA PRO A 139 18.71 7.27 -28.01
C PRO A 139 19.16 6.43 -29.21
N THR A 140 18.64 5.19 -29.30
CA THR A 140 18.92 4.28 -30.43
C THR A 140 18.19 4.74 -31.71
N GLU A 141 18.64 4.29 -32.87
CA GLU A 141 17.98 4.62 -34.15
C GLU A 141 16.52 4.14 -34.19
N ASP A 142 16.24 2.98 -33.59
CA ASP A 142 14.88 2.45 -33.46
C ASP A 142 13.97 3.34 -32.60
N GLU A 143 14.48 3.91 -31.50
CA GLU A 143 13.73 4.84 -30.65
C GLU A 143 13.43 6.17 -31.38
N ARG A 144 14.33 6.60 -32.29
CA ARG A 144 14.14 7.80 -33.11
C ARG A 144 13.12 7.59 -34.23
N ASN A 145 13.12 6.41 -34.83
CA ASN A 145 12.25 6.06 -35.95
C ASN A 145 10.87 5.57 -35.49
N HIS A 146 10.66 5.33 -34.19
CA HIS A 146 9.40 4.84 -33.65
C HIS A 146 8.31 5.93 -33.62
N ASN A 147 7.25 5.76 -34.41
CA ASN A 147 6.06 6.61 -34.36
C ASN A 147 5.02 6.06 -33.37
N SER A 148 5.06 6.56 -32.14
CA SER A 148 4.17 6.14 -31.05
C SER A 148 2.67 6.38 -31.32
N CYS A 149 2.34 7.47 -32.03
CA CYS A 149 0.95 7.81 -32.35
C CYS A 149 0.32 6.79 -33.32
N VAL A 150 1.06 6.43 -34.37
CA VAL A 150 0.61 5.43 -35.36
C VAL A 150 0.50 4.05 -34.72
N ALA A 151 1.45 3.66 -33.87
CA ALA A 151 1.43 2.38 -33.15
C ALA A 151 0.19 2.23 -32.25
N LEU A 152 -0.14 3.27 -31.47
CA LEU A 152 -1.33 3.25 -30.61
C LEU A 152 -2.63 3.19 -31.43
N ARG A 153 -2.70 3.87 -32.58
CA ARG A 153 -3.88 3.84 -33.47
C ARG A 153 -4.08 2.46 -34.09
N GLN A 154 -3.01 1.84 -34.60
CA GLN A 154 -3.07 0.50 -35.17
C GLN A 154 -3.48 -0.53 -34.10
N ALA A 155 -2.93 -0.45 -32.89
CA ALA A 155 -3.29 -1.35 -31.79
C ALA A 155 -4.79 -1.26 -31.43
N ARG A 156 -5.36 -0.04 -31.39
CA ARG A 156 -6.80 0.16 -31.17
C ARG A 156 -7.66 -0.42 -32.28
N ILE A 157 -7.25 -0.24 -33.54
CA ILE A 157 -7.97 -0.79 -34.70
C ILE A 157 -7.92 -2.32 -34.67
N ASN A 158 -6.74 -2.92 -34.47
CA ASN A 158 -6.59 -4.37 -34.37
C ASN A 158 -7.42 -4.96 -33.23
N ALA A 159 -7.38 -4.36 -32.04
CA ALA A 159 -8.20 -4.81 -30.90
C ALA A 159 -9.71 -4.69 -31.16
N LYS A 160 -10.13 -3.69 -31.97
CA LYS A 160 -11.53 -3.51 -32.37
C LYS A 160 -11.97 -4.54 -33.43
N LEU A 161 -11.07 -4.96 -34.32
CA LEU A 161 -11.36 -5.88 -35.43
C LEU A 161 -11.23 -7.37 -35.07
N VAL A 162 -10.68 -7.69 -33.89
CA VAL A 162 -10.47 -9.07 -33.39
C VAL A 162 -11.63 -9.54 -32.47
N VAL A 163 -12.74 -8.79 -32.42
CA VAL A 163 -14.02 -9.23 -31.83
C VAL A 163 -14.90 -9.78 -32.94
#